data_AF-A0A2I0IXM0-F1
#
_entry.id   AF-A0A2I0IXM0-F1
#
_cell.length_a   1.000
_cell.length_b   1.000
_cell.length_c   1.000
_cell.angle_alpha   90.00
_cell.angle_beta   90.00
_cell.angle_gamma   90.00
#
_symmetry.space_group_name_H-M   'P 1'
#
loop_
_entity.id
_entity.type
_entity.pdbx_description
1 polymer ?
#
loop_
_entity_poly.entity_id
_entity_poly.type
_entity_poly.pdbx_seq_one_letter_code
_entity_poly.pdbx_strand_id
1 'polypeptide(L)'
;MQDTSILGAESHPLHLHGFNFFVVGQGFGNFDPNKDPPKFNLVDPVERNTVAVPSGGWVAIRFLADNPGVWFMHCHFEVHISWGLRMAWIVLDGSLPSQKLPPPPSDLPKC
;
A
#
# COMPACT_ATOMS: atom_id res chain seq x y z
N MET A 1 -14.38 7.16 7.15
CA MET A 1 -14.08 7.10 8.60
C MET A 1 -12.70 6.47 8.75
N GLN A 2 -11.75 7.17 9.38
CA GLN A 2 -10.56 6.50 9.93
C GLN A 2 -11.04 5.88 11.26
N ASP A 3 -10.98 4.56 11.37
CA ASP A 3 -11.41 3.86 12.59
C ASP A 3 -10.31 4.00 13.64
N THR A 4 -10.65 4.62 14.78
CA THR A 4 -9.77 4.76 15.94
C THR A 4 -10.03 3.68 17.00
N SER A 5 -10.88 2.68 16.70
CA SER A 5 -11.12 1.56 17.61
C SER A 5 -9.97 0.55 17.51
N ILE A 6 -8.94 0.78 18.33
CA ILE A 6 -7.79 -0.12 18.43
C ILE A 6 -7.45 -0.31 19.91
N LEU A 7 -6.99 -1.51 20.26
CA LEU A 7 -6.60 -1.90 21.63
C LEU A 7 -5.39 -1.08 22.17
N GLY A 8 -4.66 -0.36 21.30
CA GLY A 8 -3.59 0.59 21.62
C GLY A 8 -2.90 1.13 20.37
N ALA A 9 -2.49 2.40 20.34
CA ALA A 9 -1.87 3.01 19.17
C ALA A 9 -0.51 2.34 18.84
N GLU A 10 -0.40 1.72 17.66
CA GLU A 10 0.79 1.00 17.21
C GLU A 10 1.25 1.49 15.83
N SER A 11 2.55 1.42 15.58
CA SER A 11 3.12 1.64 14.24
C SER A 11 2.97 0.38 13.40
N HIS A 12 2.41 0.50 12.19
CA HIS A 12 2.22 -0.64 11.30
C HIS A 12 3.07 -0.50 10.03
N PRO A 13 4.03 -1.41 9.76
CA PRO A 13 4.77 -1.41 8.50
C PRO A 13 3.90 -1.92 7.36
N LEU A 14 3.36 -1.04 6.53
CA LEU A 14 2.57 -1.44 5.35
C LEU A 14 3.49 -1.72 4.16
N HIS A 15 3.36 -2.91 3.59
CA HIS A 15 4.09 -3.38 2.43
C HIS A 15 3.13 -3.59 1.25
N LEU A 16 3.56 -3.22 0.04
CA LEU A 16 2.83 -3.44 -1.21
C LEU A 16 3.69 -4.28 -2.17
N HIS A 17 3.15 -5.41 -2.60
CA HIS A 17 3.77 -6.26 -3.61
C HIS A 17 3.64 -5.62 -5.00
N GLY A 18 4.53 -5.99 -5.93
CA GLY A 18 4.45 -5.58 -7.34
C GLY A 18 4.79 -4.12 -7.65
N PHE A 19 4.94 -3.28 -6.62
CA PHE A 19 5.21 -1.85 -6.76
C PHE A 19 6.19 -1.35 -5.70
N ASN A 20 7.02 -0.39 -6.10
CA ASN A 20 7.47 0.64 -5.17
C ASN A 20 6.46 1.79 -5.18
N PHE A 21 6.50 2.62 -4.15
CA PHE A 21 5.68 3.81 -4.00
C PHE A 21 6.50 4.96 -3.41
N PHE A 22 6.07 6.18 -3.71
CA PHE A 22 6.59 7.40 -3.12
C PHE A 22 5.83 7.74 -1.83
N VAL A 23 6.54 7.93 -0.74
CA VAL A 23 5.96 8.45 0.52
C VAL A 23 5.94 9.98 0.42
N VAL A 24 4.76 10.54 0.14
CA VAL A 24 4.61 11.98 -0.11
C VAL A 24 4.24 12.77 1.15
N GLY A 25 3.78 12.10 2.20
CA GLY A 25 3.47 12.74 3.48
C GLY A 25 3.24 11.74 4.58
N GLN A 26 3.42 12.17 5.83
CA GLN A 26 3.11 11.41 7.03
C GLN A 26 2.84 12.39 8.17
N GLY A 27 2.07 11.95 9.17
CA GLY A 27 1.74 12.78 10.32
C GLY A 27 1.15 11.97 11.47
N PHE A 28 0.92 12.65 12.59
CA PHE A 28 0.24 12.10 13.76
C PHE A 28 -1.20 12.60 13.80
N GLY A 29 -2.06 11.87 14.53
CA GLY A 29 -3.49 12.13 14.59
C GLY A 29 -4.21 11.73 13.30
N ASN A 30 -5.41 12.27 13.12
CA ASN A 30 -6.23 12.00 11.95
C ASN A 30 -5.76 12.85 10.75
N PHE A 31 -5.75 12.24 9.57
CA PHE A 31 -5.43 12.93 8.32
C PHE A 31 -6.49 13.98 8.00
N ASP A 32 -6.09 15.23 7.74
CA ASP A 32 -6.99 16.30 7.31
C ASP A 32 -6.86 16.50 5.79
N PRO A 33 -7.85 16.07 4.98
CA PRO A 33 -7.78 16.14 3.53
C PRO A 33 -7.69 17.57 2.98
N ASN A 34 -8.02 18.59 3.78
CA ASN A 34 -7.95 19.98 3.36
C ASN A 34 -6.62 20.66 3.76
N LYS A 35 -5.89 20.11 4.75
CA LYS A 35 -4.70 20.77 5.32
C LYS A 35 -3.40 20.02 5.08
N ASP A 36 -3.43 18.70 4.94
CA ASP A 36 -2.23 17.88 4.82
C ASP A 36 -1.72 17.74 3.38
N PRO A 37 -2.57 17.57 2.34
CA PRO A 37 -2.10 17.49 0.96
C PRO A 37 -1.25 18.67 0.47
N PRO A 38 -1.53 19.94 0.85
CA PRO A 38 -0.66 21.07 0.49
C PRO A 38 0.77 20.97 1.03
N LYS A 39 1.02 20.11 2.02
CA LYS A 39 2.34 19.88 2.64
C LYS A 39 3.09 18.69 2.04
N PHE A 40 2.51 17.99 1.06
CA PHE A 40 3.15 16.81 0.49
C PHE A 40 4.49 17.15 -0.17
N ASN A 41 5.50 16.31 0.04
CA ASN A 41 6.71 16.35 -0.75
C ASN A 41 6.41 15.76 -2.13
N LEU A 42 6.32 16.62 -3.14
CA LEU A 42 6.06 16.26 -4.53
C LEU A 42 7.27 16.53 -5.45
N VAL A 43 8.43 16.82 -4.87
CA VAL A 43 9.67 17.13 -5.61
C VAL A 43 10.62 15.94 -5.56
N ASP A 44 10.93 15.45 -4.37
CA ASP A 44 11.89 14.37 -4.13
C ASP A 44 11.46 13.40 -3.01
N PRO A 45 10.21 12.88 -3.04
CA PRO A 45 9.76 11.94 -2.02
C PRO A 45 10.57 10.63 -2.06
N VAL A 46 10.73 10.00 -0.90
CA VAL A 46 11.42 8.71 -0.83
C VAL A 46 10.59 7.62 -1.49
N GLU A 47 11.23 6.84 -2.35
CA GLU A 47 10.65 5.64 -2.98
C GLU A 47 10.98 4.39 -2.16
N ARG A 48 9.97 3.62 -1.74
CA ARG A 48 10.11 2.35 -1.01
C ARG A 48 8.97 1.39 -1.34
N ASN A 49 9.07 0.14 -0.92
CA ASN A 49 7.97 -0.85 -1.00
C ASN A 49 7.30 -1.11 0.36
N THR A 50 7.87 -0.59 1.45
CA THR A 50 7.37 -0.75 2.81
C THR A 50 7.55 0.55 3.57
N VAL A 51 6.52 0.99 4.30
CA VAL A 51 6.57 2.19 5.13
C VAL A 51 5.86 1.97 6.47
N ALA A 52 6.47 2.44 7.54
CA ALA A 52 5.83 2.49 8.85
C ALA A 52 4.77 3.59 8.87
N VAL A 53 3.50 3.21 9.07
CA VAL A 53 2.46 4.16 9.46
C VAL A 53 2.74 4.56 10.91
N PRO A 54 2.90 5.85 11.23
CA PRO A 54 3.18 6.27 12.61
C PRO A 54 2.08 5.80 13.58
N SER A 55 2.47 5.47 14.82
CA SER A 55 1.52 5.12 15.88
C SER A 55 0.52 6.26 16.08
N GLY A 56 -0.78 5.95 15.94
CA GLY A 56 -1.86 6.92 16.02
C GLY A 56 -1.78 8.02 14.95
N GLY A 57 -1.20 7.71 13.79
CA GLY A 57 -0.97 8.66 12.70
C GLY A 57 -1.41 8.14 11.33
N TRP A 58 -0.85 8.75 10.30
CA TRP A 58 -1.17 8.47 8.90
C TRP A 58 0.08 8.55 8.01
N VAL A 59 0.00 7.87 6.88
CA VAL A 59 0.95 8.00 5.76
C VAL A 59 0.16 8.20 4.47
N ALA A 60 0.69 9.03 3.58
CA ALA A 60 0.20 9.20 2.22
C ALA A 60 1.26 8.69 1.24
N ILE A 61 0.87 7.72 0.42
CA ILE A 61 1.72 7.14 -0.63
C ILE A 61 1.13 7.42 -2.02
N ARG A 62 1.99 7.50 -3.03
CA ARG A 62 1.61 7.53 -4.45
C ARG A 62 2.39 6.48 -5.22
N PHE A 63 1.70 5.76 -6.09
CA PHE A 63 2.31 4.83 -7.04
C PHE A 63 1.50 4.85 -8.33
N LEU A 64 2.13 4.44 -9.42
CA LEU A 64 1.46 4.21 -10.69
C LEU A 64 1.05 2.73 -10.75
N ALA A 65 -0.23 2.45 -10.96
CA ALA A 65 -0.73 1.09 -11.11
C ALA A 65 -0.55 0.59 -12.55
N ASP A 66 0.71 0.42 -12.98
CA ASP A 66 1.10 0.06 -14.35
C ASP A 66 1.61 -1.39 -14.50
N ASN A 67 1.48 -2.19 -13.44
CA ASN A 67 1.84 -3.61 -13.43
C ASN A 67 0.57 -4.47 -13.26
N PRO A 68 -0.01 -5.02 -14.35
CA PRO A 68 -1.22 -5.85 -14.29
C PRO A 68 -1.02 -7.11 -13.45
N GLY A 69 -2.01 -7.45 -12.63
CA GLY A 69 -1.94 -8.60 -11.72
C GLY A 69 -2.75 -8.44 -10.45
N VAL A 70 -2.51 -9.34 -9.49
CA VAL A 70 -3.12 -9.31 -8.16
C VAL A 70 -2.03 -9.10 -7.13
N TRP A 71 -2.00 -7.93 -6.51
CA TRP A 71 -0.89 -7.48 -5.66
C TRP A 71 -1.30 -7.35 -4.22
N PHE A 72 -0.65 -8.14 -3.36
CA PHE A 72 -0.94 -8.17 -1.94
C PHE A 72 -0.41 -6.92 -1.23
N MET A 73 -1.25 -6.28 -0.42
CA MET A 73 -0.85 -5.19 0.45
C MET A 73 -1.22 -5.52 1.89
N HIS A 74 -0.26 -5.44 2.80
CA HIS A 74 -0.46 -5.94 4.16
C HIS A 74 0.47 -5.27 5.17
N CYS A 75 0.12 -5.38 6.45
CA CYS A 75 1.05 -5.11 7.53
C CYS A 75 2.17 -6.17 7.51
N HIS A 76 3.43 -5.80 7.70
CA HIS A 76 4.56 -6.72 7.64
C HIS A 76 4.84 -7.40 8.99
N PHE A 77 3.93 -7.28 9.96
CA PHE A 77 3.88 -8.15 11.14
C PHE A 77 2.98 -9.35 10.84
N GLU A 78 3.55 -10.55 10.86
CA GLU A 78 2.85 -11.79 10.48
C GLU A 78 1.54 -12.01 11.23
N VAL A 79 1.53 -11.71 12.53
CA VAL A 79 0.33 -11.80 13.36
C VAL A 79 -0.79 -10.89 12.84
N HIS A 80 -0.48 -9.66 12.42
CA HIS A 80 -1.45 -8.73 11.84
C HIS A 80 -1.92 -9.14 10.45
N ILE A 81 -1.05 -9.78 9.64
CA ILE A 81 -1.46 -10.39 8.36
C ILE A 81 -2.52 -11.45 8.63
N SER A 82 -2.27 -12.34 9.60
CA SER A 82 -3.17 -13.45 9.94
C SER A 82 -4.52 -12.98 10.49
N TRP A 83 -4.51 -11.86 11.24
CA TRP A 83 -5.73 -11.24 11.81
C TRP A 83 -6.53 -10.44 10.78
N GLY A 84 -5.98 -10.23 9.58
CA GLY A 84 -6.72 -9.64 8.46
C GLY A 84 -6.35 -8.22 8.10
N LEU A 85 -5.24 -7.66 8.63
CA LEU A 85 -4.71 -6.36 8.19
C LEU A 85 -3.98 -6.53 6.84
N ARG A 86 -4.78 -6.82 5.82
CA ARG A 86 -4.37 -7.15 4.46
C ARG A 86 -5.47 -6.84 3.45
N MET A 87 -5.08 -6.57 2.22
CA MET A 87 -5.95 -6.39 1.07
C MET A 87 -5.17 -6.77 -0.20
N ALA A 88 -5.85 -6.79 -1.36
CA ALA A 88 -5.19 -7.00 -2.64
C ALA A 88 -5.65 -5.96 -3.67
N TRP A 89 -4.71 -5.45 -4.45
CA TRP A 89 -4.98 -4.63 -5.62
C TRP A 89 -5.15 -5.54 -6.83
N ILE A 90 -6.25 -5.40 -7.55
CA ILE A 90 -6.41 -6.01 -8.87
C ILE A 90 -6.15 -4.92 -9.89
N VAL A 91 -5.00 -5.02 -10.56
CA VAL A 91 -4.61 -4.11 -11.64
C VAL A 91 -4.95 -4.79 -12.96
N LEU A 92 -5.90 -4.20 -13.67
CA LEU A 92 -6.41 -4.75 -14.93
C LEU A 92 -5.40 -4.59 -16.06
N ASP A 93 -5.56 -5.44 -17.09
CA ASP A 93 -4.82 -5.30 -18.33
C ASP A 93 -5.03 -3.92 -18.96
N GLY A 94 -3.93 -3.38 -19.48
CA GLY A 94 -3.91 -2.20 -20.34
C GLY A 94 -4.14 -2.53 -21.82
N SER A 95 -3.95 -1.50 -22.64
CA SER A 95 -4.17 -1.57 -24.09
C SER A 95 -3.01 -2.22 -24.85
N LEU A 96 -1.77 -2.07 -24.35
CA LEU A 96 -0.58 -2.56 -25.01
C LEU A 96 -0.32 -4.03 -24.67
N PRO A 97 0.33 -4.81 -25.56
CA PRO A 97 0.73 -6.19 -25.25
C PRO A 97 1.60 -6.32 -24.00
N SER A 98 2.45 -5.32 -23.72
CA SER A 98 3.31 -5.27 -22.52
C SER A 98 2.55 -4.93 -21.24
N GLN A 99 1.28 -4.55 -21.35
CA GLN A 99 0.39 -4.23 -20.23
C GLN A 99 -0.64 -5.36 -20.01
N LYS A 100 -0.28 -6.60 -20.32
CA LYS A 100 -1.16 -7.75 -20.12
C LYS A 100 -0.52 -8.73 -19.14
N LEU A 101 -1.31 -9.23 -18.20
CA LEU A 101 -0.86 -10.32 -17.34
C LEU A 101 -0.65 -11.58 -18.19
N PRO A 102 0.51 -12.26 -18.10
CA PRO A 102 0.73 -13.51 -18.81
C PRO A 102 -0.20 -14.61 -18.29
N PRO A 103 -0.47 -15.67 -19.09
CA PRO A 103 -1.19 -16.83 -18.61
C PRO A 103 -0.45 -17.50 -17.45
N PRO A 104 -1.16 -18.18 -16.54
CA PRO A 104 -0.54 -18.88 -15.43
C PRO A 104 0.45 -19.97 -15.91
N PRO A 105 1.55 -20.21 -15.20
CA PRO A 105 2.47 -21.31 -15.49
C PRO A 105 1.76 -22.68 -15.47
N SER A 106 2.23 -23.61 -16.32
CA SER A 106 1.62 -24.95 -16.44
C SER A 106 1.76 -25.82 -15.19
N ASP A 107 2.70 -25.47 -14.30
CA ASP A 107 3.03 -26.15 -13.06
C ASP A 107 2.47 -25.43 -11.81
N LEU A 108 1.55 -24.48 -11.98
CA LEU A 108 0.91 -23.78 -10.86
C LEU A 108 0.26 -24.80 -9.89
N PRO A 109 0.57 -24.75 -8.58
CA PRO A 109 -0.01 -25.67 -7.60
C PRO A 109 -1.55 -25.62 -7.58
N LYS A 110 -2.17 -26.78 -7.38
CA LYS A 110 -3.62 -26.89 -7.22
C LYS A 110 -4.05 -26.38 -5.85
N CYS A 111 -5.21 -25.72 -5.80
CA CYS A 111 -5.87 -25.27 -4.58
C CYS A 111 -6.33 -26.45 -3.71
#